data_AF-A0A8T5KZX2-F1
#
_entry.id   AF-A0A8T5KZX2-F1
#
_cell.length_a   1.000
_cell.length_b   1.000
_cell.length_c   1.000
_cell.angle_alpha   90.00
_cell.angle_beta   90.00
_cell.angle_gamma   90.00
#
_symmetry.space_group_name_H-M   'P 1'
#
loop_
_entity.id
_entity.type
_entity.pdbx_description
1 polymer ?
#
loop_
_entity_poly.entity_id
_entity_poly.type
_entity_poly.pdbx_seq_one_letter_code
_entity_poly.pdbx_strand_id
1 'polypeptide(L)'
;MQTQTKIIWKIFFIFMAVLIIISILFFLKGDDTNDILKKITQNIFENNKDNQKTTSDSDNTQEIITSSQDQSSSSGGGGGGESSSSESSSLDLECTGKEISYSIINKNKTSICNYYSGDICIDKTVNCYAEIYNRDTTINGLFKIELRFLKEEENQENALEIITKEFFLNAQEHYVFEDYINIQSTGENGSANKEIYCFFNSIIIPRKCT
;
A
#
# COMPACT_ATOMS: atom_id res chain seq x y z
N MET A 1 -36.29 58.38 10.20
CA MET A 1 -35.07 57.72 10.74
C MET A 1 -35.40 56.46 11.57
N GLN A 2 -36.24 56.53 12.61
CA GLN A 2 -36.57 55.39 13.51
C GLN A 2 -37.10 54.10 12.84
N THR A 3 -37.57 54.15 11.59
CA THR A 3 -38.02 52.95 10.85
C THR A 3 -36.88 52.06 10.39
N GLN A 4 -35.72 52.63 10.02
CA GLN A 4 -34.58 51.85 9.50
C GLN A 4 -33.92 51.00 10.58
N THR A 5 -33.76 51.54 11.80
CA THR A 5 -33.15 50.80 12.93
C THR A 5 -33.95 49.56 13.31
N LYS A 6 -35.29 49.60 13.19
CA LYS A 6 -36.18 48.45 13.44
C LYS A 6 -36.06 47.34 12.38
N ILE A 7 -35.61 47.66 11.16
CA ILE A 7 -35.39 46.67 10.09
C ILE A 7 -34.05 45.97 10.31
N ILE A 8 -32.98 46.74 10.57
CA ILE A 8 -31.63 46.21 10.83
C ILE A 8 -31.64 45.21 12.01
N TRP A 9 -32.32 45.54 13.11
CA TRP A 9 -32.45 44.63 14.26
C TRP A 9 -33.17 43.31 13.94
N LYS A 10 -34.17 43.31 13.05
CA LYS A 10 -34.85 42.07 12.61
C LYS A 10 -33.92 41.18 11.78
N ILE A 11 -33.15 41.78 10.86
CA ILE A 11 -32.18 41.06 10.03
C ILE A 11 -31.09 40.43 10.92
N PHE A 12 -30.58 41.17 11.90
CA PHE A 12 -29.59 40.67 12.87
C PHE A 12 -30.09 39.45 13.66
N PHE A 13 -31.33 39.49 14.18
CA PHE A 13 -31.91 38.34 14.89
C PHE A 13 -32.08 37.11 13.99
N ILE A 14 -32.51 37.29 12.73
CA ILE A 14 -32.63 36.19 11.76
C ILE A 14 -31.26 35.56 11.49
N PHE A 15 -30.22 36.38 11.27
CA PHE A 15 -28.86 35.90 11.03
C PHE A 15 -28.30 35.12 12.23
N MET A 16 -28.50 35.61 13.46
CA MET A 16 -28.14 34.89 14.69
C MET A 16 -28.85 33.53 14.80
N ALA A 17 -30.15 33.47 14.51
CA ALA A 17 -30.91 32.21 14.54
C ALA A 17 -30.37 31.18 13.53
N VAL A 18 -30.01 31.62 12.33
CA VAL A 18 -29.40 30.75 11.30
C VAL A 18 -28.04 30.21 11.75
N LEU A 19 -27.18 31.05 12.35
CA LEU A 19 -25.89 30.58 12.88
C LEU A 19 -26.05 29.54 14.01
N ILE A 20 -27.03 29.72 14.90
CA ILE A 20 -27.33 28.75 15.96
C ILE A 20 -27.78 27.41 15.37
N ILE A 21 -28.67 27.42 14.36
CA ILE A 21 -29.14 26.21 13.67
C ILE A 21 -27.97 25.49 12.98
N ILE A 22 -27.09 26.22 12.29
CA ILE A 22 -25.88 25.64 11.66
C ILE A 22 -24.98 25.00 12.71
N SER A 23 -24.74 25.66 13.84
CA SER A 23 -23.93 25.11 14.94
C SER A 23 -24.51 23.80 15.49
N ILE A 24 -25.83 23.75 15.71
CA ILE A 24 -26.53 22.53 16.17
C ILE A 24 -26.39 21.39 15.14
N LEU A 25 -26.51 21.68 13.84
CA LEU A 25 -26.33 20.69 12.77
C LEU A 25 -24.89 20.15 12.66
N PHE A 26 -23.88 20.93 13.08
CA PHE A 26 -22.51 20.43 13.20
C PHE A 26 -22.32 19.53 14.43
N PHE A 27 -22.86 19.91 15.59
CA PHE A 27 -22.80 19.06 16.79
C PHE A 27 -23.51 17.72 16.59
N LEU A 28 -24.70 17.71 15.98
CA LEU A 28 -25.48 16.49 15.69
C LEU A 28 -24.81 15.53 14.66
N LYS A 29 -23.67 15.90 14.08
CA LYS A 29 -22.86 15.04 13.20
C LYS A 29 -21.51 14.63 13.81
N GLY A 30 -21.17 15.08 15.02
CA GLY A 30 -19.83 14.92 15.59
C GLY A 30 -19.56 13.59 16.32
N ASP A 31 -20.60 12.96 16.88
CA ASP A 31 -20.40 11.85 17.81
C ASP A 31 -20.15 10.49 17.11
N ASP A 32 -20.91 10.15 16.05
CA ASP A 32 -20.87 8.84 15.41
C ASP A 32 -19.49 8.47 14.81
N THR A 33 -18.72 9.46 14.33
CA THR A 33 -17.43 9.22 13.67
C THR A 33 -16.31 8.77 14.62
N ASN A 34 -16.42 9.04 15.93
CA ASN A 34 -15.33 8.77 16.87
C ASN A 34 -15.35 7.33 17.41
N ASP A 35 -16.52 6.71 17.53
CA ASP A 35 -16.65 5.40 18.19
C ASP A 35 -16.23 4.22 17.28
N ILE A 36 -16.34 4.38 15.96
CA ILE A 36 -15.86 3.42 14.94
C ILE A 36 -14.34 3.31 14.99
N LEU A 37 -13.63 4.45 14.98
CA LEU A 37 -12.16 4.48 15.00
C LEU A 37 -11.60 3.82 16.28
N LYS A 38 -12.30 4.00 17.40
CA LYS A 38 -11.94 3.44 18.70
C LYS A 38 -12.06 1.91 18.74
N LYS A 39 -13.13 1.35 18.18
CA LYS A 39 -13.35 -0.10 18.05
C LYS A 39 -12.32 -0.78 17.14
N ILE A 40 -12.00 -0.17 16.00
CA ILE A 40 -10.93 -0.65 15.11
C ILE A 40 -9.58 -0.69 15.85
N THR A 41 -9.25 0.37 16.59
CA THR A 41 -7.97 0.48 17.31
C THR A 41 -7.81 -0.56 18.42
N GLN A 42 -8.89 -0.94 19.13
CA GLN A 42 -8.81 -1.95 20.19
C GLN A 42 -8.61 -3.38 19.65
N ASN A 43 -9.36 -3.77 18.61
CA ASN A 43 -9.26 -5.13 18.03
C ASN A 43 -7.86 -5.46 17.48
N ILE A 44 -7.11 -4.47 17.02
CA ILE A 44 -5.74 -4.63 16.50
C ILE A 44 -4.72 -4.89 17.64
N PHE A 45 -5.01 -4.44 18.86
CA PHE A 45 -4.04 -4.47 19.97
C PHE A 45 -4.15 -5.73 20.84
N GLU A 46 -5.33 -6.33 20.98
CA GLU A 46 -5.51 -7.54 21.80
C GLU A 46 -5.06 -8.83 21.07
N ASN A 47 -5.34 -8.95 19.76
CA ASN A 47 -4.98 -10.13 18.95
C ASN A 47 -3.47 -10.40 18.80
N ASN A 48 -2.60 -9.47 19.20
CA ASN A 48 -1.14 -9.61 19.10
C ASN A 48 -0.47 -10.14 20.39
N LYS A 49 -1.22 -10.45 21.46
CA LYS A 49 -0.62 -10.72 22.78
C LYS A 49 -0.41 -12.21 23.11
N ASP A 50 -1.18 -13.11 22.51
CA ASP A 50 -1.21 -14.53 22.92
C ASP A 50 -0.34 -15.47 22.06
N ASN A 51 0.12 -15.02 20.88
CA ASN A 51 0.91 -15.83 19.94
C ASN A 51 2.43 -15.83 20.23
N GLN A 52 2.84 -15.81 21.50
CA GLN A 52 4.24 -16.02 21.90
C GLN A 52 4.38 -17.13 22.94
N LYS A 53 3.97 -18.35 22.56
CA LYS A 53 4.25 -19.57 23.34
C LYS A 53 5.09 -20.56 22.53
N THR A 54 6.35 -20.67 22.95
CA THR A 54 7.37 -21.65 22.54
C THR A 54 6.86 -23.04 22.19
N THR A 55 7.37 -23.60 21.09
CA THR A 55 7.66 -25.04 20.97
C THR A 55 9.05 -25.19 20.36
N SER A 56 9.96 -25.83 21.09
CA SER A 56 11.27 -26.27 20.57
C SER A 56 11.19 -27.74 20.15
N ASP A 57 12.25 -28.21 19.47
CA ASP A 57 12.59 -29.61 19.21
C ASP A 57 11.65 -30.40 18.28
N SER A 58 12.13 -30.69 17.07
CA SER A 58 12.62 -32.05 16.75
C SER A 58 13.35 -32.06 15.41
N ASP A 59 14.41 -32.85 15.30
CA ASP A 59 14.97 -33.28 14.02
C ASP A 59 13.91 -34.01 13.17
N ASN A 60 14.02 -33.91 11.85
CA ASN A 60 13.70 -35.02 10.96
C ASN A 60 14.40 -34.89 9.59
N THR A 61 15.43 -35.72 9.39
CA THR A 61 16.10 -35.89 8.10
C THR A 61 15.22 -36.71 7.16
N GLN A 62 14.96 -36.24 5.94
CA GLN A 62 14.45 -37.08 4.85
C GLN A 62 15.19 -36.83 3.53
N GLU A 63 15.20 -37.85 2.68
CA GLU A 63 16.08 -38.00 1.53
C GLU A 63 15.59 -37.21 0.31
N ILE A 64 16.51 -36.52 -0.37
CA ILE A 64 16.24 -35.99 -1.72
C ILE A 64 16.45 -37.13 -2.71
N ILE A 65 15.35 -37.67 -3.25
CA ILE A 65 15.38 -38.70 -4.29
C ILE A 65 15.70 -38.04 -5.64
N THR A 66 16.85 -38.39 -6.21
CA THR A 66 17.23 -38.01 -7.57
C THR A 66 16.39 -38.76 -8.61
N SER A 67 15.68 -38.05 -9.48
CA SER A 67 15.07 -38.62 -10.69
C SER A 67 15.38 -37.76 -11.92
N SER A 68 16.31 -38.24 -12.74
CA SER A 68 16.62 -37.66 -14.05
C SER A 68 15.54 -37.98 -15.07
N GLN A 69 15.20 -37.06 -15.96
CA GLN A 69 14.74 -37.44 -17.30
C GLN A 69 15.09 -36.38 -18.36
N ASP A 70 15.55 -36.84 -19.52
CA ASP A 70 16.22 -36.06 -20.57
C ASP A 70 15.30 -35.55 -21.69
N GLN A 71 15.94 -34.88 -22.67
CA GLN A 71 15.53 -34.59 -24.07
C GLN A 71 14.98 -33.17 -24.31
N SER A 72 15.77 -32.22 -24.85
CA SER A 72 16.24 -32.05 -26.25
C SER A 72 15.14 -31.52 -27.20
N SER A 73 15.34 -30.58 -28.14
CA SER A 73 16.50 -29.74 -28.56
C SER A 73 15.94 -28.52 -29.38
N SER A 74 16.62 -27.66 -30.17
CA SER A 74 17.98 -27.66 -30.76
C SER A 74 18.36 -26.28 -31.38
N SER A 75 19.57 -26.22 -31.97
CA SER A 75 19.99 -25.37 -33.12
C SER A 75 20.22 -23.85 -32.97
N GLY A 76 21.46 -23.44 -33.26
CA GLY A 76 21.86 -22.08 -33.66
C GLY A 76 22.44 -21.21 -32.54
N GLY A 77 23.57 -20.50 -32.70
CA GLY A 77 24.52 -20.44 -33.82
C GLY A 77 25.85 -19.83 -33.35
N GLY A 78 26.96 -20.10 -34.04
CA GLY A 78 28.31 -19.80 -33.53
C GLY A 78 28.73 -18.32 -33.56
N GLY A 79 29.47 -17.89 -32.53
CA GLY A 79 30.18 -16.61 -32.47
C GLY A 79 31.30 -16.68 -31.44
N GLY A 80 32.55 -16.73 -31.89
CA GLY A 80 33.72 -16.84 -31.00
C GLY A 80 34.18 -15.47 -30.48
N GLY A 81 34.50 -15.40 -29.20
CA GLY A 81 35.10 -14.21 -28.58
C GLY A 81 35.89 -14.58 -27.33
N GLU A 82 37.21 -14.37 -27.37
CA GLU A 82 38.11 -14.57 -26.22
C GLU A 82 38.00 -13.38 -25.26
N SER A 83 36.90 -13.30 -24.51
CA SER A 83 36.80 -12.37 -23.37
C SER A 83 37.51 -12.97 -22.17
N SER A 84 38.65 -12.38 -21.79
CA SER A 84 39.43 -12.80 -20.62
C SER A 84 38.56 -12.85 -19.37
N SER A 85 38.38 -14.05 -18.79
CA SER A 85 37.76 -14.25 -17.49
C SER A 85 38.70 -13.73 -16.40
N SER A 86 38.71 -12.40 -16.22
CA SER A 86 39.07 -11.84 -14.93
C SER A 86 38.07 -12.39 -13.93
N GLU A 87 38.51 -13.32 -13.11
CA GLU A 87 37.84 -13.68 -11.86
C GLU A 87 37.90 -12.44 -10.96
N SER A 88 37.02 -11.48 -11.21
CA SER A 88 36.50 -10.63 -10.15
C SER A 88 35.78 -11.59 -9.21
N SER A 89 36.54 -12.12 -8.25
CA SER A 89 35.99 -12.69 -7.04
C SER A 89 35.00 -11.65 -6.53
N SER A 90 33.71 -11.99 -6.61
CA SER A 90 32.71 -11.25 -5.87
C SER A 90 33.13 -11.40 -4.42
N LEU A 91 33.73 -10.34 -3.90
CA LEU A 91 33.64 -10.05 -2.49
C LEU A 91 32.16 -9.74 -2.27
N ASP A 92 31.38 -10.83 -2.18
CA ASP A 92 30.24 -10.96 -1.30
C ASP A 92 30.79 -10.76 0.12
N LEU A 93 31.17 -9.50 0.35
CA LEU A 93 31.48 -8.93 1.64
C LEU A 93 30.20 -9.12 2.41
N GLU A 94 30.14 -10.15 3.27
CA GLU A 94 28.95 -10.53 4.00
C GLU A 94 28.50 -9.38 4.89
N CYS A 95 27.72 -8.50 4.25
CA CYS A 95 27.17 -7.31 4.81
C CYS A 95 26.02 -7.76 5.70
N THR A 96 26.41 -8.20 6.90
CA THR A 96 25.62 -8.42 8.12
C THR A 96 24.98 -7.11 8.63
N GLY A 97 24.77 -6.20 7.68
CA GLY A 97 24.49 -4.81 7.85
C GLY A 97 23.04 -4.56 8.19
N LYS A 98 22.85 -3.71 9.18
CA LYS A 98 21.53 -3.28 9.60
C LYS A 98 20.81 -2.57 8.45
N GLU A 99 19.56 -2.92 8.22
CA GLU A 99 18.69 -2.19 7.28
C GLU A 99 18.55 -0.73 7.70
N ILE A 100 18.53 0.16 6.70
CA ILE A 100 18.44 1.60 6.95
C ILE A 100 17.08 1.98 7.54
N SER A 101 17.02 3.12 8.25
CA SER A 101 15.73 3.65 8.65
C SER A 101 14.98 4.18 7.43
N TYR A 102 13.77 3.66 7.19
CA TYR A 102 12.88 4.13 6.14
C TYR A 102 11.43 4.15 6.65
N SER A 103 10.52 4.75 5.89
CA SER A 103 9.08 4.58 6.14
C SER A 103 8.27 4.71 4.86
N ILE A 104 7.35 3.78 4.65
CA ILE A 104 6.28 3.90 3.66
C ILE A 104 5.07 4.53 4.34
N ILE A 105 4.58 5.65 3.81
CA ILE A 105 3.36 6.32 4.27
C ILE A 105 2.33 6.17 3.16
N ASN A 106 1.35 5.27 3.35
CA ASN A 106 0.17 5.21 2.49
C ASN A 106 -0.61 6.53 2.69
N LYS A 107 -0.70 7.34 1.63
CA LYS A 107 -1.21 8.72 1.69
C LYS A 107 -2.64 8.84 1.23
N ASN A 108 -3.02 8.09 0.20
CA ASN A 108 -4.36 8.18 -0.38
C ASN A 108 -4.72 6.94 -1.20
N LYS A 109 -6.02 6.68 -1.32
CA LYS A 109 -6.62 5.79 -2.30
C LYS A 109 -7.79 6.51 -2.94
N THR A 110 -7.74 6.72 -4.24
CA THR A 110 -8.87 7.26 -5.01
C THR A 110 -9.44 6.15 -5.89
N SER A 111 -10.76 5.97 -5.88
CA SER A 111 -11.42 5.09 -6.84
C SER A 111 -12.59 5.80 -7.51
N ILE A 112 -12.73 5.55 -8.81
CA ILE A 112 -13.69 6.18 -9.71
C ILE A 112 -14.35 5.05 -10.49
N CYS A 113 -15.68 5.00 -10.49
CA CYS A 113 -16.40 4.17 -11.45
C CYS A 113 -16.49 4.93 -12.79
N ASN A 114 -15.93 4.35 -13.84
CA ASN A 114 -15.86 4.94 -15.17
C ASN A 114 -17.16 4.73 -15.95
N TYR A 115 -17.77 3.55 -15.80
CA TYR A 115 -19.00 3.16 -16.50
C TYR A 115 -19.95 2.41 -15.56
N TYR A 116 -21.22 2.77 -15.65
CA TYR A 116 -22.34 2.19 -14.89
C TYR A 116 -23.34 1.50 -15.84
N SER A 117 -24.00 0.45 -15.34
CA SER A 117 -25.09 -0.26 -15.99
C SER A 117 -26.29 -0.34 -15.04
N GLY A 118 -27.11 0.73 -15.03
CA GLY A 118 -28.01 0.99 -13.90
C GLY A 118 -27.19 1.45 -12.70
N ASP A 119 -27.51 0.98 -11.50
CA ASP A 119 -26.75 1.30 -10.28
C ASP A 119 -25.45 0.47 -10.12
N ILE A 120 -25.22 -0.50 -11.03
CA ILE A 120 -24.07 -1.42 -11.00
C ILE A 120 -22.87 -0.76 -11.68
N CYS A 121 -21.73 -0.67 -11.00
CA CYS A 121 -20.46 -0.30 -11.61
C CYS A 121 -19.92 -1.46 -12.46
N ILE A 122 -19.56 -1.20 -13.72
CA ILE A 122 -19.03 -2.22 -14.65
C ILE A 122 -17.56 -2.00 -15.03
N ASP A 123 -17.04 -0.79 -14.82
CA ASP A 123 -15.64 -0.42 -15.04
C ASP A 123 -15.21 0.56 -13.94
N LYS A 124 -14.13 0.26 -13.20
CA LYS A 124 -13.64 1.03 -12.05
C LYS A 124 -12.14 1.18 -12.08
N THR A 125 -11.65 2.42 -12.07
CA THR A 125 -10.25 2.72 -11.80
C THR A 125 -10.02 2.79 -10.28
N VAL A 126 -8.90 2.23 -9.82
CA VAL A 126 -8.39 2.38 -8.45
C VAL A 126 -6.95 2.86 -8.55
N ASN A 127 -6.64 4.01 -7.95
CA ASN A 127 -5.29 4.58 -7.90
C ASN A 127 -4.84 4.69 -6.43
N CYS A 128 -3.61 4.23 -6.16
CA CYS A 128 -3.01 4.04 -4.85
C CYS A 128 -1.73 4.88 -4.71
N TYR A 129 -1.63 5.65 -3.64
CA TYR A 129 -0.55 6.61 -3.40
C TYR A 129 0.23 6.30 -2.11
N ALA A 130 1.53 6.12 -2.20
CA ALA A 130 2.43 6.04 -1.04
C ALA A 130 3.68 6.91 -1.20
N GLU A 131 4.12 7.51 -0.11
CA GLU A 131 5.41 8.19 -0.01
C GLU A 131 6.41 7.30 0.72
N ILE A 132 7.53 7.00 0.07
CA ILE A 132 8.62 6.21 0.61
C ILE A 132 9.76 7.15 0.98
N TYR A 133 10.02 7.27 2.28
CA TYR A 133 11.08 8.12 2.83
C TYR A 133 12.31 7.29 3.17
N ASN A 134 13.47 7.66 2.64
CA ASN A 134 14.76 7.28 3.21
C ASN A 134 15.00 8.19 4.44
N ARG A 135 14.94 7.64 5.65
CA ARG A 135 15.17 8.39 6.89
C ARG A 135 16.62 8.34 7.35
N ASP A 136 17.50 7.67 6.61
CA ASP A 136 18.92 7.64 6.91
C ASP A 136 19.61 8.96 6.53
N THR A 137 20.66 9.30 7.27
CA THR A 137 21.46 10.52 7.08
C THR A 137 22.73 10.32 6.26
N THR A 138 23.06 9.07 5.90
CA THR A 138 24.35 8.71 5.30
C THR A 138 24.27 7.75 4.12
N ILE A 139 23.25 6.89 4.06
CA ILE A 139 23.13 5.85 3.04
C ILE A 139 22.14 6.26 1.96
N ASN A 140 22.65 6.27 0.73
CA ASN A 140 21.87 6.30 -0.49
C ASN A 140 21.71 4.84 -0.98
N GLY A 141 20.65 4.51 -1.71
CA GLY A 141 20.55 3.17 -2.25
C GLY A 141 19.27 2.85 -3.04
N LEU A 142 19.26 1.62 -3.55
CA LEU A 142 18.17 1.05 -4.33
C LEU A 142 17.05 0.56 -3.41
N PHE A 143 15.83 1.06 -3.63
CA PHE A 143 14.60 0.55 -3.05
C PHE A 143 13.82 -0.21 -4.12
N LYS A 144 13.21 -1.33 -3.74
CA LYS A 144 12.26 -2.07 -4.59
C LYS A 144 10.98 -2.31 -3.81
N ILE A 145 9.90 -1.67 -4.26
CA ILE A 145 8.61 -1.64 -3.57
C ILE A 145 7.56 -2.33 -4.44
N GLU A 146 6.76 -3.15 -3.80
CA GLU A 146 5.65 -3.89 -4.38
C GLU A 146 4.33 -3.29 -3.90
N LEU A 147 3.42 -3.02 -4.84
CA LEU A 147 2.04 -2.65 -4.59
C LEU A 147 1.13 -3.80 -5.01
N ARG A 148 0.36 -4.34 -4.08
CA ARG A 148 -0.69 -5.34 -4.33
C ARG A 148 -2.05 -4.67 -4.24
N PHE A 149 -2.89 -4.92 -5.24
CA PHE A 149 -4.31 -4.53 -5.23
C PHE A 149 -5.14 -5.72 -4.79
N LEU A 150 -5.83 -5.60 -3.66
CA LEU A 150 -6.59 -6.68 -3.02
C LEU A 150 -8.09 -6.37 -3.07
N LYS A 151 -8.93 -7.38 -3.31
CA LYS A 151 -10.37 -7.27 -3.03
C LYS A 151 -10.60 -7.33 -1.52
N GLU A 152 -11.72 -6.76 -1.08
CA GLU A 152 -12.29 -7.00 0.24
C GLU A 152 -12.35 -8.51 0.57
N GLU A 153 -12.05 -8.85 1.83
CA GLU A 153 -11.98 -10.21 2.38
C GLU A 153 -10.90 -11.16 1.79
N GLU A 154 -10.14 -10.76 0.76
CA GLU A 154 -9.12 -11.62 0.15
C GLU A 154 -7.72 -11.46 0.77
N ASN A 155 -6.94 -12.56 0.76
CA ASN A 155 -5.58 -12.58 1.30
C ASN A 155 -4.56 -11.99 0.31
N GLN A 156 -3.32 -11.75 0.77
CA GLN A 156 -2.27 -11.13 -0.04
C GLN A 156 -1.79 -11.98 -1.25
N GLU A 157 -2.14 -13.26 -1.28
CA GLU A 157 -1.81 -14.19 -2.37
C GLU A 157 -2.77 -14.03 -3.55
N ASN A 158 -4.05 -13.73 -3.27
CA ASN A 158 -5.12 -13.56 -4.27
C ASN A 158 -5.22 -12.10 -4.79
N ALA A 159 -4.09 -11.42 -4.94
CA ALA A 159 -4.07 -10.05 -5.47
C ALA A 159 -4.63 -9.99 -6.90
N LEU A 160 -5.46 -8.97 -7.18
CA LEU A 160 -5.93 -8.65 -8.53
C LEU A 160 -4.76 -8.33 -9.46
N GLU A 161 -3.80 -7.56 -8.95
CA GLU A 161 -2.61 -7.14 -9.66
C GLU A 161 -1.48 -6.87 -8.66
N ILE A 162 -0.24 -7.11 -9.09
CA ILE A 162 0.98 -6.89 -8.30
C ILE A 162 1.94 -6.06 -9.16
N ILE A 163 2.14 -4.79 -8.78
CA ILE A 163 3.02 -3.85 -9.48
C ILE A 163 4.29 -3.66 -8.65
N THR A 164 5.46 -3.95 -9.23
CA THR A 164 6.75 -3.69 -8.58
C THR A 164 7.45 -2.51 -9.24
N LYS A 165 7.89 -1.52 -8.45
CA LYS A 165 8.76 -0.43 -8.91
C LYS A 165 10.08 -0.45 -8.17
N GLU A 166 11.13 -0.09 -8.88
CA GLU A 166 12.51 -0.04 -8.39
C GLU A 166 13.05 1.36 -8.65
N PHE A 167 13.61 2.00 -7.62
CA PHE A 167 14.06 3.40 -7.66
C PHE A 167 15.20 3.63 -6.68
N PHE A 168 16.05 4.60 -6.97
CA PHE A 168 17.16 4.99 -6.11
C PHE A 168 16.78 6.22 -5.28
N LEU A 169 17.10 6.22 -3.98
CA LEU A 169 16.95 7.37 -3.09
C LEU A 169 18.28 7.72 -2.44
N ASN A 170 18.59 9.02 -2.38
CA ASN A 170 19.67 9.50 -1.51
C ASN A 170 19.20 9.56 -0.04
N ALA A 171 20.15 9.75 0.87
CA ALA A 171 19.88 10.02 2.29
C ALA A 171 18.91 11.19 2.46
N GLN A 172 17.96 11.05 3.38
CA GLN A 172 16.90 12.03 3.70
C GLN A 172 15.91 12.39 2.57
N GLU A 173 15.99 11.77 1.39
CA GLU A 173 15.04 11.98 0.29
C GLU A 173 13.77 11.10 0.42
N HIS A 174 12.78 11.40 -0.41
CA HIS A 174 11.57 10.60 -0.54
C HIS A 174 11.13 10.44 -2.00
N TYR A 175 10.43 9.34 -2.28
CA TYR A 175 9.83 9.04 -3.58
C TYR A 175 8.31 8.92 -3.44
N VAL A 176 7.56 9.44 -4.40
CA VAL A 176 6.10 9.27 -4.50
C VAL A 176 5.82 8.08 -5.42
N PHE A 177 5.37 6.97 -4.85
CA PHE A 177 4.83 5.85 -5.59
C PHE A 177 3.34 6.12 -5.84
N GLU A 178 3.00 6.33 -7.10
CA GLU A 178 1.62 6.31 -7.62
C GLU A 178 1.51 5.14 -8.62
N ASP A 179 0.42 4.38 -8.56
CA ASP A 179 -0.02 3.52 -9.68
C ASP A 179 -1.51 3.17 -9.58
N TYR A 180 -2.08 2.70 -10.69
CA TYR A 180 -3.51 2.42 -10.82
C TYR A 180 -3.82 1.12 -11.56
N ILE A 181 -5.00 0.56 -11.30
CA ILE A 181 -5.58 -0.55 -12.05
C ILE A 181 -6.98 -0.20 -12.57
N ASN A 182 -7.40 -0.87 -13.63
CA ASN A 182 -8.74 -0.78 -14.20
C ASN A 182 -9.46 -2.12 -14.08
N ILE A 183 -10.56 -2.16 -13.33
CA ILE A 183 -11.31 -3.37 -13.00
C ILE A 183 -12.61 -3.36 -13.82
N GLN A 184 -12.73 -4.29 -14.77
CA GLN A 184 -13.96 -4.52 -15.51
C GLN A 184 -14.70 -5.74 -14.96
N SER A 185 -16.02 -5.65 -14.81
CA SER A 185 -16.85 -6.76 -14.30
C SER A 185 -18.34 -6.58 -14.63
N THR A 186 -19.14 -7.62 -14.43
CA THR A 186 -20.59 -7.61 -14.72
C THR A 186 -21.41 -8.08 -13.52
N GLY A 187 -22.55 -7.44 -13.28
CA GLY A 187 -23.48 -7.78 -12.21
C GLY A 187 -23.07 -7.26 -10.84
N GLU A 188 -24.01 -7.23 -9.89
CA GLU A 188 -23.88 -6.64 -8.54
C GLU A 188 -22.71 -7.22 -7.72
N ASN A 189 -22.33 -8.48 -7.99
CA ASN A 189 -21.21 -9.16 -7.33
C ASN A 189 -19.87 -9.03 -8.06
N GLY A 190 -19.82 -8.36 -9.22
CA GLY A 190 -18.58 -8.14 -9.97
C GLY A 190 -17.56 -7.31 -9.21
N SER A 191 -16.27 -7.56 -9.45
CA SER A 191 -15.14 -6.94 -8.72
C SER A 191 -15.15 -5.41 -8.71
N ALA A 192 -15.72 -4.74 -9.71
CA ALA A 192 -15.86 -3.28 -9.72
C ALA A 192 -16.82 -2.77 -8.62
N ASN A 193 -17.76 -3.61 -8.15
CA ASN A 193 -18.70 -3.28 -7.08
C ASN A 193 -18.16 -3.64 -5.67
N LYS A 194 -16.98 -4.25 -5.57
CA LYS A 194 -16.31 -4.55 -4.29
C LYS A 194 -15.36 -3.43 -3.90
N GLU A 195 -15.09 -3.30 -2.60
CA GLU A 195 -14.05 -2.39 -2.13
C GLU A 195 -12.65 -2.99 -2.41
N ILE A 196 -11.72 -2.13 -2.79
CA ILE A 196 -10.37 -2.52 -3.21
C ILE A 196 -9.35 -1.86 -2.29
N TYR A 197 -8.38 -2.63 -1.81
CA TYR A 197 -7.37 -2.21 -0.84
C TYR A 197 -5.97 -2.18 -1.47
N CYS A 198 -5.18 -1.15 -1.14
CA CYS A 198 -3.79 -1.00 -1.55
C CYS A 198 -2.86 -1.53 -0.45
N PHE A 199 -2.06 -2.56 -0.73
CA PHE A 199 -1.03 -3.02 0.20
C PHE A 199 0.36 -2.78 -0.39
N PHE A 200 1.23 -2.09 0.37
CA PHE A 200 2.60 -1.78 -0.03
C PHE A 200 3.59 -2.62 0.77
N ASN A 201 4.54 -3.26 0.08
CA ASN A 201 5.51 -4.19 0.62
C ASN A 201 6.93 -3.86 0.12
N SER A 202 7.95 -4.17 0.92
CA SER A 202 9.36 -3.90 0.60
C SER A 202 10.05 -5.18 0.15
N ILE A 203 10.52 -5.23 -1.10
CA ILE A 203 11.32 -6.35 -1.62
C ILE A 203 12.82 -6.11 -1.41
N ILE A 204 13.30 -4.88 -1.68
CA ILE A 204 14.71 -4.50 -1.47
C ILE A 204 14.76 -3.18 -0.71
N ILE A 205 15.60 -3.14 0.32
CA ILE A 205 15.90 -1.98 1.18
C ILE A 205 17.43 -1.90 1.30
N PRO A 206 18.05 -0.71 1.23
CA PRO A 206 19.49 -0.56 1.47
C PRO A 206 19.94 -1.02 2.87
N ARG A 207 21.18 -1.49 2.98
CA ARG A 207 21.80 -1.95 4.25
C ARG A 207 23.09 -1.20 4.55
N LYS A 208 23.37 -0.97 5.84
CA LYS A 208 24.63 -0.40 6.32
C LYS A 208 25.66 -1.50 6.54
N CYS A 209 26.60 -1.67 5.63
CA CYS A 209 27.81 -2.42 5.93
C CYS A 209 28.66 -1.61 6.93
N THR A 210 29.14 -2.28 7.98
CA THR A 210 29.85 -1.69 9.13
C THR A 210 31.21 -2.34 9.32
#